data_AF-A0A950PCX1-F1
#
_entry.id   AF-A0A950PCX1-F1
#
_cell.length_a   1.000
_cell.length_b   1.000
_cell.length_c   1.000
_cell.angle_alpha   90.00
_cell.angle_beta   90.00
_cell.angle_gamma   90.00
#
_symmetry.space_group_name_H-M   'P 1'
#
loop_
_entity.id
_entity.type
_entity.pdbx_description
1 polymer ?
#
loop_
_entity_poly.entity_id
_entity_poly.type
_entity_poly.pdbx_seq_one_letter_code
_entity_poly.pdbx_strand_id
1 'polypeptide(L)'
;MSASGNKQQLERLVFDQNLDEVHLLVDFVSGRADRSLASLTIPSPDDPTIPMSSRQIIEKIAEMRYPPNGSDAANADNAAILLLAKDRLSALASPARGLTIAYTAMFIDAEVKTWPVRLWDKLSSTLRRNTRRAEIGSNEDAMGQDTRLDLAARAFPMLRPHARRFRRWRDGLATFAVLWLVLTAVAYWDAGLGRAALERLDLNWKTFTDELRDTPVLLNCETRTRSDAGAPNDVQFAEDAARAELACRRHDYHRWMGETAVTEVRGVFGCEGMAPLTQLLHVWCWHWLLSGSHPAQASSSLSASAPQQATEPTQAAPTPRGPSPEIKDNATYWQTATSILSVFTTYILPMMFALLGTLIGAFRAILNRVRDSELAPRDFVRMMLGIPTGLVAGIAVGLFLSPTSVPIQGSGIGVGGQLTLTASGLGFLAGYASQSFFTYLDTIIGTVFPAGAQNAATPGQRRTTVTVTGAGD
;
A
#
# COMPACT_ATOMS: atom_id res chain seq x y z
N MET A 1 49.86 -14.99 25.17
CA MET A 1 48.51 -15.58 25.36
C MET A 1 48.52 -16.97 24.74
N SER A 2 48.35 -18.00 25.57
CA SER A 2 48.50 -19.42 25.19
C SER A 2 47.37 -19.89 24.28
N ALA A 3 47.68 -20.68 23.24
CA ALA A 3 46.70 -21.32 22.37
C ALA A 3 45.66 -22.18 23.14
N SER A 4 45.99 -22.67 24.35
CA SER A 4 45.05 -23.44 25.17
C SER A 4 43.92 -22.58 25.77
N GLY A 5 44.20 -21.31 26.08
CA GLY A 5 43.21 -20.39 26.65
C GLY A 5 42.11 -20.04 25.66
N ASN A 6 42.46 -19.86 24.38
CA ASN A 6 41.49 -19.57 23.33
C ASN A 6 40.58 -20.78 23.03
N LYS A 7 41.11 -22.00 23.11
CA LYS A 7 40.34 -23.23 22.90
C LYS A 7 39.28 -23.43 23.99
N GLN A 8 39.65 -23.25 25.26
CA GLN A 8 38.71 -23.32 26.38
C GLN A 8 37.62 -22.25 26.29
N GLN A 9 37.97 -21.03 25.88
CA GLN A 9 36.99 -19.98 25.65
C GLN A 9 36.02 -20.33 24.51
N LEU A 10 36.50 -20.91 23.41
CA LEU A 10 35.64 -21.35 22.31
C LEU A 10 34.70 -22.47 22.74
N GLU A 11 35.20 -23.48 23.44
CA GLU A 11 34.40 -24.61 23.96
C GLU A 11 33.32 -24.12 24.93
N ARG A 12 33.67 -23.19 25.82
CA ARG A 12 32.72 -22.52 26.70
C ARG A 12 31.61 -21.84 25.92
N LEU A 13 31.97 -21.03 24.92
CA LEU A 13 30.99 -20.28 24.13
C LEU A 13 30.05 -21.22 23.36
N VAL A 14 30.58 -22.31 22.77
CA VAL A 14 29.77 -23.29 22.05
C VAL A 14 28.84 -24.03 23.00
N PHE A 15 29.31 -24.40 24.18
CA PHE A 15 28.48 -25.07 25.19
C PHE A 15 27.37 -24.15 25.70
N ASP A 16 27.72 -22.95 26.17
CA ASP A 16 26.77 -21.95 26.69
C ASP A 16 25.72 -21.63 25.62
N GLN A 17 26.14 -21.47 24.36
CA GLN A 17 25.22 -21.19 23.24
C GLN A 17 24.21 -22.32 23.01
N ASN A 18 24.66 -23.58 22.95
CA ASN A 18 23.74 -24.69 22.69
C ASN A 18 22.83 -24.97 23.90
N LEU A 19 23.33 -24.78 25.13
CA LEU A 19 22.52 -24.92 26.34
C LEU A 19 21.41 -23.85 26.39
N ASP A 20 21.75 -22.59 26.10
CA ASP A 20 20.78 -21.50 26.02
C ASP A 20 19.72 -21.76 24.92
N GLU A 21 20.13 -22.32 23.76
CA GLU A 21 19.20 -22.70 22.70
C GLU A 21 18.23 -23.83 23.12
N VAL A 22 18.73 -24.85 23.82
CA VAL A 22 17.90 -25.95 24.34
C VAL A 22 16.90 -25.41 25.37
N HIS A 23 17.32 -24.55 26.29
CA HIS A 23 16.41 -23.92 27.24
C HIS A 23 15.32 -23.10 26.54
N LEU A 24 15.69 -22.35 25.49
CA LEU A 24 14.74 -21.58 24.69
C LEU A 24 13.71 -22.48 23.99
N LEU A 25 14.12 -23.64 23.48
CA LEU A 25 13.22 -24.62 22.86
C LEU A 25 12.30 -25.29 23.89
N VAL A 26 12.82 -25.67 25.05
CA VAL A 26 12.01 -26.25 26.15
C VAL A 26 10.94 -25.26 26.59
N ASP A 27 11.33 -24.00 26.79
CA ASP A 27 10.43 -22.92 27.18
C ASP A 27 9.36 -22.63 26.10
N PHE A 28 9.74 -22.67 24.82
CA PHE A 28 8.79 -22.54 23.72
C PHE A 28 7.78 -23.70 23.65
N VAL A 29 8.24 -24.95 23.74
CA VAL A 29 7.37 -26.14 23.65
C VAL A 29 6.45 -26.22 24.86
N SER A 30 6.94 -25.93 26.07
CA SER A 30 6.14 -25.94 27.30
C SER A 30 5.13 -24.79 27.36
N GLY A 31 5.40 -23.66 26.71
CA GLY A 31 4.49 -22.52 26.64
C GLY A 31 3.29 -22.70 25.69
N ARG A 32 3.22 -23.81 24.94
CA ARG A 32 2.18 -24.06 23.94
C ARG A 32 1.18 -25.11 24.40
N ALA A 33 -0.11 -24.83 24.22
CA ALA A 33 -1.19 -25.77 24.58
C ALA A 33 -1.29 -26.97 23.63
N ASP A 34 -0.83 -26.83 22.38
CA ASP A 34 -0.88 -27.88 21.36
C ASP A 34 0.35 -28.79 21.34
N ARG A 35 1.35 -28.53 22.20
CA ARG A 35 2.61 -29.28 22.25
C ARG A 35 2.88 -29.73 23.68
N SER A 36 3.63 -30.83 23.82
CA SER A 36 3.99 -31.35 25.12
C SER A 36 5.39 -31.94 25.08
N LEU A 37 6.13 -31.73 26.18
CA LEU A 37 7.43 -32.36 26.41
C LEU A 37 7.28 -33.87 26.70
N ALA A 38 6.07 -34.38 26.92
CA ALA A 38 5.84 -35.79 27.24
C ALA A 38 6.29 -36.75 26.13
N SER A 39 6.31 -36.31 24.88
CA SER A 39 6.76 -37.10 23.73
C SER A 39 8.28 -37.05 23.49
N LEU A 40 9.04 -36.29 24.31
CA LEU A 40 10.48 -36.18 24.19
C LEU A 40 11.16 -37.48 24.65
N THR A 41 11.80 -38.18 23.72
CA THR A 41 12.58 -39.38 23.97
C THR A 41 13.93 -39.30 23.26
N ILE A 42 14.99 -39.67 23.99
CA ILE A 42 16.39 -39.66 23.52
C ILE A 42 17.04 -40.96 24.00
N PRO A 43 17.89 -41.63 23.20
CA PRO A 43 18.66 -42.78 23.66
C PRO A 43 19.53 -42.43 24.86
N SER A 44 19.62 -43.31 25.86
CA SER A 44 20.54 -43.12 26.97
C SER A 44 22.00 -43.20 26.49
N PRO A 45 22.92 -42.38 27.02
CA PRO A 45 24.35 -42.48 26.70
C PRO A 45 24.96 -43.82 27.13
N ASP A 46 24.47 -44.40 28.24
CA ASP A 46 25.00 -45.64 28.81
C ASP A 46 24.49 -46.88 28.07
N ASP A 47 23.28 -46.79 27.52
CA ASP A 47 22.65 -47.85 26.72
C ASP A 47 21.72 -47.25 25.65
N PRO A 48 22.11 -47.27 24.36
CA PRO A 48 21.31 -46.73 23.27
C PRO A 48 19.95 -47.41 23.08
N THR A 49 19.75 -48.61 23.65
CA THR A 49 18.50 -49.37 23.53
C THR A 49 17.43 -48.90 24.53
N ILE A 50 17.82 -48.16 25.57
CA ILE A 50 16.92 -47.66 26.60
C ILE A 50 16.64 -46.17 26.35
N PRO A 51 15.41 -45.79 25.99
CA PRO A 51 15.06 -44.37 25.84
C PRO A 51 14.96 -43.71 27.21
N MET A 52 15.57 -42.54 27.36
CA MET A 52 15.37 -41.66 28.50
C MET A 52 13.99 -41.02 28.43
N SER A 53 13.33 -40.91 29.58
CA SER A 53 12.07 -40.17 29.72
C SER A 53 12.31 -38.66 29.66
N SER A 54 11.29 -37.89 29.28
CA SER A 54 11.34 -36.43 29.23
C SER A 54 11.80 -35.80 30.55
N ARG A 55 11.34 -36.31 31.70
CA ARG A 55 11.79 -35.85 33.03
C ARG A 55 13.30 -36.00 33.20
N GLN A 56 13.84 -37.19 32.91
CA GLN A 56 15.28 -37.47 33.06
C GLN A 56 16.12 -36.61 32.12
N ILE A 57 15.62 -36.34 30.90
CA ILE A 57 16.29 -35.47 29.94
C ILE A 57 16.36 -34.04 30.47
N ILE A 58 15.24 -33.49 30.95
CA ILE A 58 15.19 -32.11 31.48
C ILE A 58 16.02 -31.97 32.76
N GLU A 59 15.97 -32.96 33.66
CA GLU A 59 16.79 -33.01 34.88
C GLU A 59 18.28 -32.99 34.53
N LYS A 60 18.70 -33.87 33.60
CA LYS A 60 20.11 -33.93 33.16
C LYS A 60 20.56 -32.62 32.48
N ILE A 61 19.72 -31.99 31.67
CA ILE A 61 20.01 -30.67 31.06
C ILE A 61 20.11 -29.58 32.14
N ALA A 62 19.25 -29.58 33.15
CA ALA A 62 19.27 -28.59 34.22
C ALA A 62 20.51 -28.72 35.14
N GLU A 63 21.06 -29.91 35.26
CA GLU A 63 22.28 -30.19 36.04
C GLU A 63 23.57 -29.83 35.28
N MET A 64 23.52 -29.70 33.96
CA MET A 64 24.68 -29.35 33.14
C MET A 64 25.22 -27.96 33.52
N ARG A 65 26.48 -27.91 33.95
CA ARG A 65 27.20 -26.67 34.27
C ARG A 65 28.52 -26.59 33.51
N TYR A 66 28.94 -25.37 33.16
CA TYR A 66 30.29 -25.09 32.70
C TYR A 66 31.13 -24.45 33.82
N PRO A 67 32.41 -24.82 34.02
CA PRO A 67 33.11 -25.92 33.36
C PRO A 67 32.49 -27.27 33.76
N PRO A 68 32.48 -28.26 32.87
CA PRO A 68 31.85 -29.52 33.16
C PRO A 68 32.65 -30.27 34.23
N ASN A 69 31.93 -30.80 35.22
CA ASN A 69 32.53 -31.56 36.32
C ASN A 69 32.71 -33.01 35.84
N GLY A 70 33.95 -33.44 35.60
CA GLY A 70 34.20 -34.85 35.24
C GLY A 70 35.39 -35.06 34.30
N SER A 71 35.47 -36.28 33.77
CA SER A 71 36.42 -36.67 32.73
C SER A 71 35.99 -36.18 31.35
N ASP A 72 36.91 -36.15 30.39
CA ASP A 72 36.61 -35.78 29.00
C ASP A 72 35.50 -36.65 28.38
N ALA A 73 35.37 -37.91 28.82
CA ALA A 73 34.29 -38.80 28.41
C ALA A 73 32.90 -38.31 28.88
N ALA A 74 32.78 -37.93 30.15
CA ALA A 74 31.52 -37.38 30.68
C ALA A 74 31.13 -36.07 29.98
N ASN A 75 32.13 -35.28 29.55
CA ASN A 75 31.91 -34.04 28.79
C ASN A 75 31.38 -34.35 27.38
N ALA A 76 31.94 -35.36 26.71
CA ALA A 76 31.48 -35.82 25.42
C ALA A 76 30.03 -36.36 25.50
N ASP A 77 29.70 -37.10 26.55
CA ASP A 77 28.34 -37.63 26.77
C ASP A 77 27.32 -36.51 26.99
N ASN A 78 27.65 -35.51 27.81
CA ASN A 78 26.80 -34.35 28.02
C ASN A 78 26.58 -33.56 26.73
N ALA A 79 27.63 -33.37 25.91
CA ALA A 79 27.52 -32.73 24.61
C ALA A 79 26.63 -33.53 23.64
N ALA A 80 26.77 -34.86 23.63
CA ALA A 80 25.95 -35.74 22.79
C ALA A 80 24.47 -35.67 23.17
N ILE A 81 24.15 -35.74 24.46
CA ILE A 81 22.79 -35.59 24.97
C ILE A 81 22.21 -34.24 24.58
N LEU A 82 22.99 -33.18 24.72
CA LEU A 82 22.55 -31.82 24.42
C LEU A 82 22.25 -31.63 22.92
N LEU A 83 23.07 -32.21 22.04
CA LEU A 83 22.82 -32.20 20.59
C LEU A 83 21.59 -33.03 20.20
N LEU A 84 21.41 -34.22 20.79
CA LEU A 84 20.23 -35.05 20.55
C LEU A 84 18.95 -34.40 21.09
N ALA A 85 19.02 -33.76 22.25
CA ALA A 85 17.92 -33.01 22.84
C ALA A 85 17.53 -31.85 21.94
N LYS A 86 18.51 -31.08 21.46
CA LYS A 86 18.30 -30.00 20.51
C LYS A 86 17.61 -30.48 19.23
N ASP A 87 18.02 -31.61 18.65
CA ASP A 87 17.40 -32.18 17.45
C ASP A 87 15.94 -32.56 17.69
N ARG A 88 15.66 -33.32 18.76
CA ARG A 88 14.29 -33.74 19.11
C ARG A 88 13.39 -32.57 19.47
N LEU A 89 13.88 -31.62 20.26
CA LEU A 89 13.13 -30.41 20.60
C LEU A 89 12.88 -29.52 19.38
N SER A 90 13.84 -29.44 18.43
CA SER A 90 13.63 -28.73 17.16
C SER A 90 12.56 -29.41 16.30
N ALA A 91 12.51 -30.75 16.29
CA ALA A 91 11.45 -31.48 15.62
C ALA A 91 10.07 -31.23 16.27
N LEU A 92 10.00 -31.18 17.60
CA LEU A 92 8.78 -30.85 18.33
C LEU A 92 8.34 -29.39 18.15
N ALA A 93 9.29 -28.46 17.99
CA ALA A 93 9.03 -27.05 17.75
C ALA A 93 8.63 -26.73 16.29
N SER A 94 8.79 -27.69 15.36
CA SER A 94 8.44 -27.53 13.94
C SER A 94 6.99 -27.02 13.78
N PRO A 95 6.77 -25.93 13.01
CA PRO A 95 7.67 -25.39 11.97
C PRO A 95 8.73 -24.38 12.44
N ALA A 96 8.65 -23.92 13.69
CA ALA A 96 9.60 -22.98 14.27
C ALA A 96 10.94 -23.65 14.58
N ARG A 97 12.02 -22.85 14.58
CA ARG A 97 13.38 -23.28 14.93
C ARG A 97 13.92 -22.41 16.05
N GLY A 98 14.92 -22.87 16.79
CA GLY A 98 15.56 -22.07 17.86
C GLY A 98 15.94 -20.66 17.39
N LEU A 99 16.46 -20.55 16.17
CA LEU A 99 16.76 -19.26 15.52
C LEU A 99 15.53 -18.36 15.33
N THR A 100 14.40 -18.88 14.85
CA THR A 100 13.20 -18.07 14.58
C THR A 100 12.48 -17.70 15.87
N ILE A 101 12.49 -18.58 16.87
CA ILE A 101 11.95 -18.32 18.21
C ILE A 101 12.75 -17.20 18.86
N ALA A 102 14.08 -17.31 18.89
CA ALA A 102 14.96 -16.29 19.45
C ALA A 102 14.81 -14.95 18.70
N TYR A 103 14.74 -14.98 17.37
CA TYR A 103 14.52 -13.79 16.56
C TYR A 103 13.18 -13.12 16.86
N THR A 104 12.11 -13.92 16.96
CA THR A 104 10.76 -13.44 17.28
C THR A 104 10.72 -12.84 18.67
N ALA A 105 11.31 -13.48 19.68
CA ALA A 105 11.40 -12.95 21.03
C ALA A 105 12.14 -11.59 21.06
N MET A 106 13.29 -11.49 20.40
CA MET A 106 14.00 -10.20 20.26
C MET A 106 13.21 -9.14 19.48
N PHE A 107 12.30 -9.55 18.60
CA PHE A 107 11.46 -8.64 17.83
C PHE A 107 10.28 -8.12 18.67
N ILE A 108 9.57 -9.00 19.37
CA ILE A 108 8.37 -8.69 20.18
C ILE A 108 8.73 -7.89 21.44
N ASP A 109 9.84 -8.17 22.11
CA ASP A 109 10.12 -7.62 23.44
C ASP A 109 10.13 -6.07 23.53
N ALA A 110 10.37 -5.37 22.41
CA ALA A 110 10.23 -3.90 22.38
C ALA A 110 8.78 -3.39 22.24
N GLU A 111 7.81 -4.28 22.02
CA GLU A 111 6.39 -3.94 21.78
C GLU A 111 5.67 -3.48 23.05
N VAL A 112 6.14 -3.82 24.25
CA VAL A 112 5.54 -3.30 25.50
C VAL A 112 5.68 -1.77 25.62
N LYS A 113 6.57 -1.14 24.82
CA LYS A 113 6.62 0.31 24.57
C LYS A 113 6.13 0.65 23.16
N THR A 114 4.88 0.31 22.84
CA THR A 114 4.30 0.51 21.50
C THR A 114 4.33 1.98 21.00
N TRP A 115 4.50 2.11 19.68
CA TRP A 115 4.45 3.36 18.90
C TRP A 115 3.13 4.16 19.01
N PRO A 116 1.90 3.57 19.02
CA PRO A 116 0.68 4.33 19.28
C PRO A 116 0.75 5.10 20.60
N VAL A 117 1.25 4.52 21.68
CA VAL A 117 1.38 5.20 22.98
C VAL A 117 2.37 6.36 22.90
N ARG A 118 3.50 6.22 22.19
CA ARG A 118 4.45 7.34 22.00
C ARG A 118 3.90 8.47 21.13
N LEU A 119 3.13 8.15 20.09
CA LEU A 119 2.49 9.15 19.24
C LEU A 119 1.35 9.85 20.00
N TRP A 120 0.54 9.10 20.74
CA TRP A 120 -0.52 9.64 21.60
C TRP A 120 0.05 10.44 22.77
N ASP A 121 1.14 10.02 23.41
CA ASP A 121 1.84 10.77 24.46
C ASP A 121 2.44 12.06 23.91
N LYS A 122 2.99 12.04 22.69
CA LYS A 122 3.52 13.25 22.06
C LYS A 122 2.41 14.20 21.62
N LEU A 123 1.30 13.68 21.08
CA LEU A 123 0.15 14.48 20.67
C LEU A 123 -0.61 15.04 21.88
N SER A 124 -0.78 14.21 22.91
CA SER A 124 -1.44 14.58 24.16
C SER A 124 -0.58 15.41 25.08
N SER A 125 0.75 15.32 25.06
CA SER A 125 1.58 16.26 25.84
C SER A 125 1.44 17.70 25.34
N THR A 126 1.10 17.90 24.06
CA THR A 126 0.68 19.21 23.52
C THR A 126 -0.74 19.62 23.91
N LEU A 127 -1.66 18.66 24.09
CA LEU A 127 -3.09 18.91 24.39
C LEU A 127 -3.47 18.77 25.89
N ARG A 128 -2.60 18.21 26.72
CA ARG A 128 -2.91 17.70 28.07
C ARG A 128 -1.82 18.11 29.06
N ARG A 129 -1.62 19.43 29.21
CA ARG A 129 -0.83 20.01 30.30
C ARG A 129 -1.44 19.82 31.71
N ASN A 130 -2.61 19.18 31.86
CA ASN A 130 -3.38 19.28 33.12
C ASN A 130 -3.86 18.00 33.82
N THR A 131 -3.40 16.80 33.47
CA THR A 131 -3.75 15.60 34.30
C THR A 131 -2.57 14.66 34.48
N ARG A 132 -1.80 14.91 35.54
CA ARG A 132 -0.97 13.90 36.22
C ARG A 132 -1.87 13.09 37.16
N ARG A 133 -2.16 11.83 36.84
CA ARG A 133 -2.18 10.69 37.79
C ARG A 133 -2.64 9.39 37.13
N ALA A 134 -2.07 8.30 37.62
CA ALA A 134 -2.30 6.88 37.31
C ALA A 134 -1.72 6.47 35.95
N GLU A 135 -0.93 5.39 35.80
CA GLU A 135 -1.02 4.10 36.48
C GLU A 135 0.34 3.52 36.91
N ILE A 136 0.29 2.88 38.07
CA ILE A 136 1.23 1.90 38.61
C ILE A 136 0.56 0.55 38.33
N GLY A 137 1.19 -0.32 37.52
CA GLY A 137 0.68 -1.67 37.30
C GLY A 137 1.21 -2.36 36.04
N SER A 138 2.52 -2.60 35.93
CA SER A 138 3.07 -3.41 34.82
C SER A 138 4.45 -4.04 35.10
N ASN A 139 4.81 -4.29 36.37
CA ASN A 139 6.17 -4.74 36.72
C ASN A 139 6.36 -6.26 36.84
N GLU A 140 5.29 -7.07 36.92
CA GLU A 140 5.44 -8.54 37.03
C GLU A 140 5.72 -9.22 35.67
N ASP A 141 5.14 -8.72 34.57
CA ASP A 141 5.39 -9.28 33.23
C ASP A 141 6.78 -8.92 32.66
N ALA A 142 7.36 -7.79 33.08
CA ALA A 142 8.66 -7.32 32.62
C ALA A 142 9.81 -8.25 33.03
N MET A 143 9.76 -8.81 34.25
CA MET A 143 10.85 -9.64 34.79
C MET A 143 10.97 -11.01 34.10
N GLY A 144 9.84 -11.59 33.66
CA GLY A 144 9.82 -12.85 32.90
C GLY A 144 10.25 -12.69 31.44
N GLN A 145 9.87 -11.56 30.81
CA GLN A 145 10.24 -11.23 29.43
C GLN A 145 11.74 -10.95 29.28
N ASP A 146 12.33 -10.23 30.23
CA ASP A 146 13.77 -9.94 30.27
C ASP A 146 14.62 -11.23 30.29
N THR A 147 14.13 -12.28 30.96
CA THR A 147 14.84 -13.57 31.07
C THR A 147 14.85 -14.34 29.75
N ARG A 148 13.70 -14.43 29.06
CA ARG A 148 13.60 -15.06 27.73
C ARG A 148 14.39 -14.30 26.67
N LEU A 149 14.35 -12.96 26.73
CA LEU A 149 15.13 -12.11 25.84
C LEU A 149 16.63 -12.34 26.05
N ASP A 150 17.11 -12.29 27.29
CA ASP A 150 18.54 -12.45 27.58
C ASP A 150 19.04 -13.83 27.10
N LEU A 151 18.25 -14.88 27.32
CA LEU A 151 18.52 -16.23 26.83
C LEU A 151 18.61 -16.27 25.29
N ALA A 152 17.61 -15.72 24.59
CA ALA A 152 17.63 -15.61 23.13
C ALA A 152 18.85 -14.84 22.64
N ALA A 153 19.17 -13.75 23.33
CA ALA A 153 20.22 -12.82 22.96
C ALA A 153 21.62 -13.39 23.22
N ARG A 154 21.76 -14.32 24.18
CA ARG A 154 22.98 -15.10 24.43
C ARG A 154 23.13 -16.28 23.46
N ALA A 155 22.05 -17.00 23.16
CA ALA A 155 22.05 -18.10 22.18
C ALA A 155 22.34 -17.61 20.74
N PHE A 156 21.88 -16.40 20.37
CA PHE A 156 22.05 -15.88 19.01
C PHE A 156 22.45 -14.39 18.97
N PRO A 157 23.70 -14.04 19.34
CA PRO A 157 24.14 -12.64 19.45
C PRO A 157 24.12 -11.89 18.11
N MET A 158 24.35 -12.60 16.99
CA MET A 158 24.37 -12.02 15.63
C MET A 158 23.00 -11.48 15.17
N LEU A 159 21.91 -11.90 15.81
CA LEU A 159 20.55 -11.50 15.45
C LEU A 159 20.13 -10.16 16.07
N ARG A 160 20.76 -9.74 17.17
CA ARG A 160 20.45 -8.48 17.88
C ARG A 160 20.43 -7.25 16.96
N PRO A 161 21.46 -6.97 16.12
CA PRO A 161 21.45 -5.81 15.24
C PRO A 161 20.36 -5.92 14.15
N HIS A 162 20.11 -7.13 13.65
CA HIS A 162 19.10 -7.37 12.62
C HIS A 162 17.68 -7.16 13.15
N ALA A 163 17.36 -7.70 14.33
CA ALA A 163 16.07 -7.49 14.98
C ALA A 163 15.83 -5.99 15.27
N ARG A 164 16.85 -5.27 15.77
CA ARG A 164 16.76 -3.81 15.99
C ARG A 164 16.49 -3.04 14.70
N ARG A 165 17.18 -3.38 13.60
CA ARG A 165 16.99 -2.73 12.30
C ARG A 165 15.60 -3.00 11.74
N PHE A 166 15.15 -4.26 11.79
CA PHE A 166 13.81 -4.64 11.34
C PHE A 166 12.75 -3.88 12.13
N ARG A 167 12.87 -3.77 13.46
CA ARG A 167 11.90 -3.00 14.26
C ARG A 167 11.81 -1.52 13.84
N ARG A 168 12.94 -0.81 13.73
CA ARG A 168 12.92 0.59 13.26
C ARG A 168 12.29 0.71 11.88
N TRP A 169 12.59 -0.23 10.99
CA TRP A 169 12.03 -0.24 9.66
C TRP A 169 10.53 -0.52 9.68
N ARG A 170 10.05 -1.47 10.50
CA ARG A 170 8.62 -1.77 10.68
C ARG A 170 7.87 -0.56 11.23
N ASP A 171 8.41 0.06 12.27
CA ASP A 171 7.78 1.25 12.87
C ASP A 171 7.76 2.40 11.86
N GLY A 172 8.85 2.58 11.10
CA GLY A 172 8.89 3.49 9.95
C GLY A 172 7.83 3.16 8.90
N LEU A 173 7.69 1.89 8.53
CA LEU A 173 6.66 1.45 7.58
C LEU A 173 5.25 1.67 8.12
N ALA A 174 5.01 1.48 9.42
CA ALA A 174 3.71 1.70 10.03
C ALA A 174 3.35 3.18 10.04
N THR A 175 4.31 4.06 10.38
CA THR A 175 4.13 5.51 10.25
C THR A 175 3.84 5.90 8.81
N PHE A 176 4.60 5.35 7.86
CA PHE A 176 4.40 5.59 6.43
C PHE A 176 3.03 5.11 5.97
N ALA A 177 2.58 3.92 6.40
CA ALA A 177 1.29 3.37 6.03
C ALA A 177 0.12 4.23 6.55
N VAL A 178 0.21 4.74 7.78
CA VAL A 178 -0.81 5.65 8.33
C VAL A 178 -0.82 6.99 7.58
N LEU A 179 0.36 7.58 7.34
CA LEU A 179 0.46 8.81 6.56
C LEU A 179 -0.06 8.61 5.13
N TRP A 180 0.27 7.49 4.51
CA TRP A 180 -0.17 7.12 3.18
C TRP A 180 -1.67 6.85 3.12
N LEU A 181 -2.25 6.24 4.15
CA LEU A 181 -3.70 6.04 4.26
C LEU A 181 -4.42 7.40 4.32
N VAL A 182 -3.96 8.33 5.14
CA VAL A 182 -4.53 9.68 5.21
C VAL A 182 -4.40 10.37 3.87
N LEU A 183 -3.23 10.30 3.24
CA LEU A 183 -2.99 10.88 1.92
C LEU A 183 -3.92 10.28 0.85
N THR A 184 -4.11 8.96 0.85
CA THR A 184 -4.99 8.25 -0.08
C THR A 184 -6.46 8.63 0.15
N ALA A 185 -6.87 8.80 1.41
CA ALA A 185 -8.22 9.25 1.75
C ALA A 185 -8.49 10.67 1.27
N VAL A 186 -7.55 11.60 1.47
CA VAL A 186 -7.64 12.98 0.98
C VAL A 186 -7.64 13.00 -0.55
N ALA A 187 -6.74 12.27 -1.19
CA ALA A 187 -6.69 12.11 -2.65
C ALA A 187 -8.00 11.57 -3.24
N TYR A 188 -8.60 10.58 -2.58
CA TYR A 188 -9.87 10.01 -3.00
C TYR A 188 -11.02 11.02 -2.85
N TRP A 189 -11.02 11.77 -1.74
CA TRP A 189 -11.97 12.84 -1.49
C TRP A 189 -11.88 13.95 -2.56
N ASP A 190 -10.67 14.43 -2.83
CA ASP A 190 -10.37 15.46 -3.84
C ASP A 190 -10.80 15.04 -5.25
N ALA A 191 -10.60 13.76 -5.61
CA ALA A 191 -11.07 13.23 -6.88
C ALA A 191 -12.60 13.17 -6.97
N GLY A 192 -13.28 12.88 -5.87
CA GLY A 192 -14.74 12.92 -5.77
C GLY A 192 -15.30 14.33 -5.98
N LEU A 193 -14.70 15.33 -5.31
CA LEU A 193 -15.07 16.74 -5.48
C LEU A 193 -14.84 17.21 -6.92
N GLY A 194 -13.69 16.87 -7.52
CA GLY A 194 -13.38 17.22 -8.91
C GLY A 194 -14.40 16.65 -9.90
N ARG A 195 -14.83 15.40 -9.72
CA ARG A 195 -15.87 14.79 -10.58
C ARG A 195 -17.21 15.49 -10.45
N ALA A 196 -17.65 15.77 -9.22
CA ALA A 196 -18.93 16.44 -8.98
C ALA A 196 -18.94 17.87 -9.56
N ALA A 197 -17.83 18.60 -9.44
CA ALA A 197 -17.71 19.94 -10.01
C ALA A 197 -17.73 19.91 -11.55
N LEU A 198 -17.01 18.97 -12.18
CA LEU A 198 -17.02 18.81 -13.63
C LEU A 198 -18.39 18.37 -14.18
N GLU A 199 -19.11 17.49 -13.48
CA GLU A 199 -20.45 17.06 -13.89
C GLU A 199 -21.45 18.22 -13.86
N ARG A 200 -21.44 19.04 -12.80
CA ARG A 200 -22.26 20.25 -12.72
C ARG A 200 -21.95 21.22 -13.86
N LEU A 201 -20.67 21.40 -14.16
CA LEU A 201 -20.24 22.29 -15.23
C LEU A 201 -20.64 21.77 -16.62
N ASP A 202 -20.51 20.46 -16.87
CA ASP A 202 -20.95 19.82 -18.12
C ASP A 202 -22.47 19.96 -18.32
N LEU A 203 -23.27 19.75 -17.27
CA LEU A 203 -24.73 19.92 -17.31
C LEU A 203 -25.13 21.38 -17.62
N ASN A 204 -24.49 22.35 -16.95
CA ASN A 204 -24.73 23.78 -17.19
C ASN A 204 -24.29 24.21 -18.59
N TRP A 205 -23.19 23.66 -19.09
CA TRP A 205 -22.70 23.97 -20.43
C TRP A 205 -23.64 23.42 -21.51
N LYS A 206 -24.10 22.17 -21.38
CA LYS A 206 -25.07 21.56 -22.30
C LYS A 206 -26.36 22.36 -22.38
N THR A 207 -26.93 22.71 -21.23
CA THR A 207 -28.15 23.53 -21.17
C THR A 207 -27.95 24.89 -21.83
N PHE A 208 -26.82 25.54 -21.59
CA PHE A 208 -26.47 26.81 -22.26
C PHE A 208 -26.36 26.65 -23.78
N THR A 209 -25.67 25.61 -24.27
CA THR A 209 -25.50 25.39 -25.72
C THR A 209 -26.80 24.99 -26.42
N ASP A 210 -27.66 24.21 -25.77
CA ASP A 210 -28.95 23.80 -26.32
C ASP A 210 -29.88 25.02 -26.44
N GLU A 211 -29.91 25.89 -25.42
CA GLU A 211 -30.71 27.12 -25.44
C GLU A 211 -30.26 28.11 -26.54
N LEU A 212 -28.95 28.25 -26.74
CA LEU A 212 -28.36 29.04 -27.83
C LEU A 212 -28.70 28.46 -29.21
N ARG A 213 -28.76 27.14 -29.33
CA ARG A 213 -29.10 26.46 -30.59
C ARG A 213 -30.58 26.66 -30.95
N ASP A 214 -31.46 26.58 -29.97
CA ASP A 214 -32.91 26.71 -30.16
C ASP A 214 -33.33 28.17 -30.41
N THR A 215 -32.59 29.15 -29.86
CA THR A 215 -32.92 30.57 -29.98
C THR A 215 -31.69 31.44 -30.29
N PRO A 216 -31.26 31.53 -31.57
CA PRO A 216 -30.08 32.31 -31.96
C PRO A 216 -30.23 33.82 -31.72
N VAL A 217 -31.47 34.30 -31.49
CA VAL A 217 -31.76 35.71 -31.17
C VAL A 217 -31.18 36.14 -29.82
N LEU A 218 -30.87 35.20 -28.92
CA LEU A 218 -30.26 35.46 -27.61
C LEU A 218 -28.87 36.09 -27.68
N LEU A 219 -28.16 35.94 -28.81
CA LEU A 219 -26.83 36.55 -29.03
C LEU A 219 -26.87 38.09 -29.02
N ASN A 220 -28.06 38.70 -29.18
CA ASN A 220 -28.25 40.16 -29.26
C ASN A 220 -28.96 40.75 -28.03
N CYS A 221 -29.03 40.04 -26.90
CA CYS A 221 -29.71 40.53 -25.69
C CYS A 221 -29.12 41.85 -25.14
N GLU A 222 -27.83 42.10 -25.34
CA GLU A 222 -27.13 43.30 -24.85
C GLU A 222 -27.41 44.57 -25.67
N THR A 223 -27.80 44.43 -26.94
CA THR A 223 -28.07 45.56 -27.85
C THR A 223 -29.54 46.00 -27.86
N ARG A 224 -30.46 45.14 -27.41
CA ARG A 224 -31.91 45.41 -27.48
C ARG A 224 -32.44 46.26 -26.34
N THR A 225 -31.87 46.16 -25.14
CA THR A 225 -32.25 46.95 -23.95
C THR A 225 -32.04 48.45 -24.13
N ARG A 226 -31.30 48.90 -25.15
CA ARG A 226 -30.98 50.32 -25.39
C ARG A 226 -31.70 50.95 -26.59
N SER A 227 -32.24 50.16 -27.52
CA SER A 227 -32.71 50.67 -28.82
C SER A 227 -34.24 50.77 -28.95
N ASP A 228 -35.02 50.02 -28.16
CA ASP A 228 -36.47 49.89 -28.36
C ASP A 228 -37.33 50.74 -27.39
N ALA A 229 -36.79 51.84 -26.84
CA ALA A 229 -37.57 52.81 -26.05
C ALA A 229 -38.57 53.65 -26.89
N GLY A 230 -38.74 53.35 -28.19
CA GLY A 230 -39.73 53.95 -29.07
C GLY A 230 -41.00 53.08 -29.14
N ALA A 231 -42.07 53.53 -28.51
CA ALA A 231 -43.32 52.78 -28.33
C ALA A 231 -44.06 52.42 -29.64
N PRO A 232 -44.37 51.13 -29.88
CA PRO A 232 -45.45 50.71 -30.77
C PRO A 232 -46.68 50.29 -29.94
N ASN A 233 -47.87 50.78 -30.30
CA ASN A 233 -49.16 50.54 -29.62
C ASN A 233 -49.78 49.14 -29.88
N ASP A 234 -49.00 48.15 -30.30
CA ASP A 234 -49.52 46.81 -30.64
C ASP A 234 -49.35 45.82 -29.47
N VAL A 235 -50.46 45.22 -29.04
CA VAL A 235 -50.49 44.24 -27.94
C VAL A 235 -49.63 43.00 -28.25
N GLN A 236 -49.56 42.60 -29.51
CA GLN A 236 -48.76 41.45 -29.96
C GLN A 236 -47.24 41.73 -29.86
N PHE A 237 -46.82 42.96 -30.17
CA PHE A 237 -45.44 43.39 -30.01
C PHE A 237 -45.01 43.43 -28.53
N ALA A 238 -45.91 43.82 -27.63
CA ALA A 238 -45.64 43.83 -26.19
C ALA A 238 -45.46 42.41 -25.63
N GLU A 239 -46.25 41.43 -26.09
CA GLU A 239 -46.14 40.04 -25.66
C GLU A 239 -44.84 39.37 -26.16
N ASP A 240 -44.45 39.64 -27.40
CA ASP A 240 -43.20 39.13 -27.97
C ASP A 240 -41.97 39.80 -27.36
N ALA A 241 -42.06 41.09 -27.00
CA ALA A 241 -41.01 41.78 -26.24
C ALA A 241 -40.84 41.20 -24.83
N ALA A 242 -41.94 40.87 -24.13
CA ALA A 242 -41.89 40.24 -22.81
C ALA A 242 -41.30 38.82 -22.86
N ARG A 243 -41.63 38.02 -23.89
CA ARG A 243 -41.00 36.71 -24.13
C ARG A 243 -39.50 36.84 -24.38
N ALA A 244 -39.10 37.83 -25.19
CA ALA A 244 -37.69 38.09 -25.48
C ALA A 244 -36.91 38.53 -24.23
N GLU A 245 -37.48 39.39 -23.39
CA GLU A 245 -36.85 39.82 -22.13
C GLU A 245 -36.65 38.63 -21.17
N LEU A 246 -37.67 37.78 -21.02
CA LEU A 246 -37.57 36.60 -20.16
C LEU A 246 -36.52 35.60 -20.67
N ALA A 247 -36.43 35.42 -21.99
CA ALA A 247 -35.41 34.59 -22.61
C ALA A 247 -34.00 35.18 -22.40
N CYS A 248 -33.83 36.51 -22.50
CA CYS A 248 -32.56 37.17 -22.20
C CYS A 248 -32.16 37.05 -20.72
N ARG A 249 -33.08 37.23 -19.77
CA ARG A 249 -32.77 37.03 -18.35
C ARG A 249 -32.38 35.59 -18.03
N ARG A 250 -33.04 34.62 -18.68
CA ARG A 250 -32.70 33.20 -18.54
C ARG A 250 -31.29 32.92 -19.09
N HIS A 251 -30.97 33.47 -20.26
CA HIS A 251 -29.63 33.40 -20.85
C HIS A 251 -28.56 34.00 -19.93
N ASP A 252 -28.79 35.19 -19.39
CA ASP A 252 -27.87 35.85 -18.46
C ASP A 252 -27.69 35.05 -17.16
N TYR A 253 -28.77 34.43 -16.66
CA TYR A 253 -28.70 33.54 -15.50
C TYR A 253 -27.84 32.29 -15.78
N HIS A 254 -28.02 31.63 -16.93
CA HIS A 254 -27.21 30.47 -17.30
C HIS A 254 -25.75 30.84 -17.57
N ARG A 255 -25.50 32.01 -18.16
CA ARG A 255 -24.15 32.56 -18.31
C ARG A 255 -23.49 32.80 -16.94
N TRP A 256 -24.19 33.45 -16.02
CA TRP A 256 -23.70 33.70 -14.67
C TRP A 256 -23.46 32.40 -13.89
N MET A 257 -24.35 31.41 -14.01
CA MET A 257 -24.15 30.07 -13.44
C MET A 257 -22.93 29.37 -14.03
N GLY A 258 -22.70 29.52 -15.33
CA GLY A 258 -21.50 29.05 -16.02
C GLY A 258 -20.24 29.70 -15.44
N GLU A 259 -20.19 31.03 -15.37
CA GLU A 259 -19.08 31.79 -14.79
C GLU A 259 -18.80 31.40 -13.33
N THR A 260 -19.86 31.22 -12.52
CA THR A 260 -19.74 30.78 -11.12
C THR A 260 -19.18 29.36 -11.04
N ALA A 261 -19.67 28.44 -11.87
CA ALA A 261 -19.12 27.08 -11.94
C ALA A 261 -17.65 27.09 -12.41
N VAL A 262 -17.27 28.00 -13.31
CA VAL A 262 -15.87 28.17 -13.71
C VAL A 262 -15.00 28.56 -12.51
N THR A 263 -15.46 29.53 -11.72
CA THR A 263 -14.74 29.96 -10.51
C THR A 263 -14.67 28.87 -9.46
N GLU A 264 -15.70 28.03 -9.31
CA GLU A 264 -15.70 26.88 -8.40
C GLU A 264 -14.64 25.85 -8.82
N VAL A 265 -14.59 25.49 -10.12
CA VAL A 265 -13.56 24.56 -10.61
C VAL A 265 -12.16 25.19 -10.51
N ARG A 266 -12.01 26.49 -10.81
CA ARG A 266 -10.74 27.18 -10.62
C ARG A 266 -10.32 27.20 -9.15
N GLY A 267 -11.25 27.30 -8.21
CA GLY A 267 -10.98 27.18 -6.78
C GLY A 267 -10.51 25.77 -6.39
N VAL A 268 -11.15 24.73 -6.93
CA VAL A 268 -10.80 23.32 -6.66
C VAL A 268 -9.43 22.95 -7.26
N PHE A 269 -9.11 23.40 -8.47
CA PHE A 269 -7.88 22.99 -9.17
C PHE A 269 -6.75 24.02 -9.12
N GLY A 270 -7.06 25.30 -8.87
CA GLY A 270 -6.11 26.42 -8.91
C GLY A 270 -5.42 26.72 -7.59
N CYS A 271 -5.91 26.15 -6.47
CA CYS A 271 -5.28 26.28 -5.15
C CYS A 271 -5.10 27.72 -4.63
N GLU A 272 -5.76 28.69 -5.26
CA GLU A 272 -5.68 30.10 -4.89
C GLU A 272 -6.28 30.32 -3.51
N GLY A 273 -5.52 30.94 -2.61
CA GLY A 273 -5.98 31.29 -1.25
C GLY A 273 -5.86 30.16 -0.21
N MET A 274 -5.34 28.98 -0.55
CA MET A 274 -5.10 27.93 0.43
C MET A 274 -3.81 28.18 1.23
N ALA A 275 -3.83 27.83 2.52
CA ALA A 275 -2.63 27.85 3.36
C ALA A 275 -1.59 26.81 2.85
N PRO A 276 -0.29 27.02 3.08
CA PRO A 276 0.77 26.14 2.54
C PRO A 276 0.67 24.69 3.05
N LEU A 277 0.16 24.48 4.26
CA LEU A 277 -0.08 23.13 4.80
C LEU A 277 -1.24 22.40 4.10
N THR A 278 -2.31 23.12 3.78
CA THR A 278 -3.44 22.57 3.01
C THR A 278 -3.05 22.34 1.55
N GLN A 279 -2.18 23.18 0.99
CA GLN A 279 -1.66 23.03 -0.37
C GLN A 279 -0.81 21.75 -0.55
N LEU A 280 -0.11 21.29 0.50
CA LEU A 280 0.62 20.01 0.47
C LEU A 280 -0.30 18.79 0.49
N LEU A 281 -1.46 18.90 1.16
CA LEU A 281 -2.43 17.82 1.30
C LEU A 281 -3.36 17.71 0.11
N HIS A 282 -3.64 18.82 -0.57
CA HIS A 282 -4.55 18.89 -1.69
C HIS A 282 -3.85 18.38 -2.97
N VAL A 283 -4.30 17.25 -3.51
CA VAL A 283 -3.62 16.55 -4.61
C VAL A 283 -3.50 17.43 -5.85
N TRP A 284 -4.52 18.23 -6.13
CA TRP A 284 -4.56 19.12 -7.29
C TRP A 284 -3.52 20.24 -7.24
N CYS A 285 -2.99 20.54 -6.05
CA CYS A 285 -1.94 21.53 -5.85
C CYS A 285 -0.54 20.96 -6.06
N TRP A 286 -0.42 19.67 -6.39
CA TRP A 286 0.84 19.06 -6.83
C TRP A 286 1.13 19.43 -8.29
N HIS A 287 1.18 20.74 -8.55
CA HIS A 287 1.60 21.27 -9.84
C HIS A 287 2.97 20.73 -10.26
N TRP A 288 3.84 20.33 -9.33
CA TRP A 288 5.12 19.67 -9.65
C TRP A 288 4.98 18.26 -10.25
N LEU A 289 3.88 17.55 -9.98
CA LEU A 289 3.62 16.21 -10.52
C LEU A 289 2.89 16.26 -11.87
N LEU A 290 2.11 17.32 -12.09
CA LEU A 290 1.22 17.48 -13.26
C LEU A 290 1.74 18.49 -14.28
N SER A 291 2.53 19.47 -13.86
CA SER A 291 3.17 20.46 -14.73
C SER A 291 4.54 19.93 -15.11
N GLY A 292 4.62 19.32 -16.30
CA GLY A 292 5.89 19.26 -17.01
C GLY A 292 6.41 20.69 -17.13
N SER A 293 7.56 20.95 -16.53
CA SER A 293 8.24 22.23 -16.44
C SER A 293 8.03 23.15 -17.65
N HIS A 294 7.17 24.15 -17.53
CA HIS A 294 7.21 25.35 -18.37
C HIS A 294 7.33 26.59 -17.50
N PRO A 295 8.55 27.07 -17.21
CA PRO A 295 8.77 28.40 -16.67
C PRO A 295 8.61 29.41 -17.80
N ALA A 296 7.37 29.77 -18.16
CA ALA A 296 7.14 30.79 -19.20
C ALA A 296 5.76 31.46 -19.11
N GLN A 297 5.34 31.94 -17.94
CA GLN A 297 4.34 33.01 -17.85
C GLN A 297 4.72 33.97 -16.72
N ALA A 298 5.87 34.62 -16.88
CA ALA A 298 6.25 35.74 -16.05
C ALA A 298 7.02 36.75 -16.90
N SER A 299 6.36 37.33 -17.92
CA SER A 299 6.74 38.63 -18.49
C SER A 299 5.95 38.93 -19.78
N SER A 300 4.92 39.78 -19.69
CA SER A 300 4.59 40.76 -20.74
C SER A 300 3.43 41.67 -20.34
N SER A 301 3.61 42.38 -19.22
CA SER A 301 2.96 43.68 -19.00
C SER A 301 4.05 44.76 -19.03
N LEU A 302 4.21 45.43 -20.17
CA LEU A 302 4.89 46.72 -20.38
C LEU A 302 4.76 47.04 -21.88
N SER A 303 3.75 47.83 -22.28
CA SER A 303 3.91 49.26 -22.54
C SER A 303 4.99 49.57 -23.58
N ALA A 304 4.60 49.77 -24.83
CA ALA A 304 5.33 50.61 -25.77
C ALA A 304 4.33 51.37 -26.66
N SER A 305 4.52 52.67 -26.67
CA SER A 305 3.66 53.75 -27.13
C SER A 305 3.94 54.20 -28.56
N ALA A 306 2.85 54.44 -29.31
CA ALA A 306 2.68 55.43 -30.41
C ALA A 306 3.39 55.20 -31.78
N PRO A 307 2.93 55.83 -32.90
CA PRO A 307 1.86 56.83 -33.03
C PRO A 307 0.74 56.52 -34.06
N GLN A 308 -0.30 57.34 -33.95
CA GLN A 308 -1.49 57.48 -34.78
C GLN A 308 -1.18 57.64 -36.28
N GLN A 309 -1.98 56.96 -37.12
CA GLN A 309 -2.26 57.39 -38.49
C GLN A 309 -3.77 57.36 -38.71
N ALA A 310 -4.30 58.52 -39.08
CA ALA A 310 -5.71 58.78 -39.31
C ALA A 310 -6.14 58.28 -40.69
N THR A 311 -7.24 57.53 -40.74
CA THR A 311 -8.05 57.37 -41.96
C THR A 311 -9.54 57.17 -41.59
N GLU A 312 -10.39 57.74 -42.43
CA GLU A 312 -11.84 57.99 -42.37
C GLU A 312 -12.82 56.86 -41.95
N PRO A 313 -14.08 57.23 -41.62
CA PRO A 313 -15.09 56.30 -41.13
C PRO A 313 -15.88 55.68 -42.30
N THR A 314 -15.56 54.44 -42.66
CA THR A 314 -16.45 53.62 -43.51
C THR A 314 -17.27 52.71 -42.62
N GLN A 315 -18.58 52.93 -42.62
CA GLN A 315 -19.60 52.09 -41.98
C GLN A 315 -19.43 50.62 -42.42
N ALA A 316 -18.94 49.78 -41.51
CA ALA A 316 -18.90 48.34 -41.69
C ALA A 316 -20.08 47.70 -40.96
N ALA A 317 -20.81 46.85 -41.70
CA ALA A 317 -21.87 45.98 -41.20
C ALA A 317 -21.40 45.15 -39.98
N PRO A 318 -22.32 44.76 -39.07
CA PRO A 318 -21.96 44.01 -37.87
C PRO A 318 -21.42 42.64 -38.29
N THR A 319 -20.12 42.46 -38.14
CA THR A 319 -19.47 41.15 -38.22
C THR A 319 -20.03 40.28 -37.10
N PRO A 320 -20.38 39.00 -37.35
CA PRO A 320 -20.79 38.09 -36.28
C PRO A 320 -19.65 38.02 -35.27
N ARG A 321 -19.87 38.53 -34.05
CA ARG A 321 -18.91 38.36 -32.96
C ARG A 321 -18.80 36.85 -32.70
N GLY A 322 -17.66 36.27 -33.06
CA GLY A 322 -17.30 34.95 -32.59
C GLY A 322 -17.30 34.91 -31.05
N PRO A 323 -17.37 33.72 -30.44
CA PRO A 323 -17.31 33.57 -28.99
C PRO A 323 -16.10 34.31 -28.43
N SER A 324 -16.29 35.03 -27.32
CA SER A 324 -15.24 35.84 -26.69
C SER A 324 -13.99 34.99 -26.41
N PRO A 325 -12.77 35.57 -26.42
CA PRO A 325 -11.54 34.84 -26.11
C PRO A 325 -11.60 34.09 -24.76
N GLU A 326 -12.32 34.64 -23.76
CA GLU A 326 -12.57 34.02 -22.47
C GLU A 326 -13.28 32.65 -22.58
N ILE A 327 -14.21 32.48 -23.54
CA ILE A 327 -14.92 31.22 -23.73
C ILE A 327 -13.97 30.13 -24.28
N LYS A 328 -13.03 30.51 -25.16
CA LYS A 328 -12.05 29.58 -25.73
C LYS A 328 -11.04 29.12 -24.69
N ASP A 329 -10.54 30.04 -23.87
CA ASP A 329 -9.59 29.73 -22.80
C ASP A 329 -10.23 28.82 -21.74
N ASN A 330 -11.50 29.07 -21.40
CA ASN A 330 -12.27 28.20 -20.51
C ASN A 330 -12.45 26.80 -21.11
N ALA A 331 -12.78 26.68 -22.40
CA ALA A 331 -12.94 25.39 -23.08
C ALA A 331 -11.68 24.52 -23.03
N THR A 332 -10.50 25.11 -23.25
CA THR A 332 -9.23 24.38 -23.16
C THR A 332 -8.95 23.92 -21.73
N TYR A 333 -9.21 24.77 -20.73
CA TYR A 333 -9.04 24.42 -19.32
C TYR A 333 -9.91 23.22 -18.89
N TRP A 334 -11.17 23.14 -19.34
CA TRP A 334 -12.06 22.01 -19.04
C TRP A 334 -11.54 20.66 -19.54
N GLN A 335 -11.05 20.66 -20.79
CA GLN A 335 -10.52 19.45 -21.41
C GLN A 335 -9.28 18.96 -20.67
N THR A 336 -8.41 19.88 -20.26
CA THR A 336 -7.24 19.57 -19.45
C THR A 336 -7.64 19.02 -18.08
N ALA A 337 -8.54 19.68 -17.35
CA ALA A 337 -9.00 19.22 -16.03
C ALA A 337 -9.63 17.82 -16.07
N THR A 338 -10.46 17.56 -17.10
CA THR A 338 -11.09 16.25 -17.30
C THR A 338 -10.06 15.16 -17.63
N SER A 339 -9.07 15.46 -18.47
CA SER A 339 -7.99 14.53 -18.82
C SER A 339 -7.15 14.17 -17.59
N ILE A 340 -6.76 15.18 -16.80
CA ILE A 340 -5.99 14.97 -15.57
C ILE A 340 -6.78 14.13 -14.57
N LEU A 341 -8.07 14.42 -14.37
CA LEU A 341 -8.92 13.65 -13.47
C LEU A 341 -9.10 12.21 -13.93
N SER A 342 -9.19 11.97 -15.23
CA SER A 342 -9.22 10.63 -15.79
C SER A 342 -7.94 9.86 -15.48
N VAL A 343 -6.76 10.44 -15.75
CA VAL A 343 -5.45 9.83 -15.45
C VAL A 343 -5.29 9.56 -13.95
N PHE A 344 -5.66 10.54 -13.12
CA PHE A 344 -5.56 10.42 -11.67
C PHE A 344 -6.41 9.28 -11.13
N THR A 345 -7.67 9.22 -11.55
CA THR A 345 -8.60 8.21 -11.05
C THR A 345 -8.41 6.82 -11.65
N THR A 346 -7.85 6.74 -12.86
CA THR A 346 -7.62 5.46 -13.57
C THR A 346 -6.29 4.82 -13.19
N TYR A 347 -5.22 5.61 -12.98
CA TYR A 347 -3.88 5.07 -12.76
C TYR A 347 -3.35 5.35 -11.36
N ILE A 348 -3.36 6.62 -10.95
CA ILE A 348 -2.70 7.05 -9.71
C ILE A 348 -3.44 6.49 -8.50
N LEU A 349 -4.76 6.60 -8.50
CA LEU A 349 -5.57 6.20 -7.36
C LEU A 349 -5.54 4.68 -7.13
N PRO A 350 -5.72 3.79 -8.13
CA PRO A 350 -5.49 2.35 -7.95
C PRO A 350 -4.07 2.00 -7.51
N MET A 351 -3.04 2.71 -7.97
CA MET A 351 -1.65 2.53 -7.51
C MET A 351 -1.50 2.89 -6.03
N MET A 352 -2.12 3.98 -5.55
CA MET A 352 -2.11 4.37 -4.14
C MET A 352 -2.81 3.33 -3.25
N PHE A 353 -3.98 2.85 -3.68
CA PHE A 353 -4.71 1.79 -2.99
C PHE A 353 -3.97 0.46 -2.99
N ALA A 354 -3.30 0.10 -4.09
CA ALA A 354 -2.47 -1.10 -4.16
C ALA A 354 -1.29 -1.04 -3.19
N LEU A 355 -0.60 0.11 -3.10
CA LEU A 355 0.46 0.29 -2.11
C LEU A 355 -0.08 0.06 -0.70
N LEU A 356 -1.23 0.65 -0.37
CA LEU A 356 -1.89 0.46 0.92
C LEU A 356 -2.21 -1.02 1.19
N GLY A 357 -2.78 -1.71 0.19
CA GLY A 357 -3.06 -3.14 0.25
C GLY A 357 -1.80 -3.96 0.55
N THR A 358 -0.71 -3.70 -0.16
CA THR A 358 0.57 -4.38 0.03
C THR A 358 1.16 -4.15 1.40
N LEU A 359 1.08 -2.93 1.94
CA LEU A 359 1.53 -2.63 3.29
C LEU A 359 0.74 -3.44 4.32
N ILE A 360 -0.59 -3.46 4.22
CA ILE A 360 -1.46 -4.22 5.14
C ILE A 360 -1.21 -5.73 5.01
N GLY A 361 -1.09 -6.26 3.79
CA GLY A 361 -0.78 -7.66 3.54
C GLY A 361 0.57 -8.07 4.15
N ALA A 362 1.59 -7.22 4.00
CA ALA A 362 2.90 -7.42 4.63
C ALA A 362 2.83 -7.43 6.16
N PHE A 363 2.11 -6.47 6.76
CA PHE A 363 1.92 -6.45 8.22
C PHE A 363 1.20 -7.69 8.71
N ARG A 364 0.11 -8.11 8.05
CA ARG A 364 -0.61 -9.32 8.41
C ARG A 364 0.27 -10.56 8.30
N ALA A 365 1.07 -10.68 7.25
CA ALA A 365 2.01 -11.79 7.08
C ALA A 365 3.05 -11.84 8.21
N ILE A 366 3.55 -10.68 8.65
CA ILE A 366 4.45 -10.59 9.80
C ILE A 366 3.73 -10.98 11.09
N LEU A 367 2.54 -10.45 11.35
CA LEU A 367 1.78 -10.75 12.57
C LEU A 367 1.50 -12.26 12.70
N ASN A 368 1.17 -12.92 11.60
CA ASN A 368 1.00 -14.38 11.58
C ASN A 368 2.32 -15.11 11.94
N ARG A 369 3.45 -14.71 11.32
CA ARG A 369 4.76 -15.32 11.62
C ARG A 369 5.24 -15.04 13.05
N VAL A 370 4.92 -13.87 13.58
CA VAL A 370 5.23 -13.47 14.96
C VAL A 370 4.41 -14.32 15.94
N ARG A 371 3.10 -14.46 15.70
CA ARG A 371 2.21 -15.33 16.48
C ARG A 371 2.73 -16.77 16.52
N ASP A 372 3.22 -17.26 15.38
CA ASP A 372 3.66 -18.65 15.24
C ASP A 372 5.17 -18.85 15.59
N SER A 373 5.88 -17.77 15.98
CA SER A 373 7.34 -17.76 16.28
C SER A 373 8.25 -18.23 15.13
N GLU A 374 7.80 -17.99 13.91
CA GLU A 374 8.45 -18.36 12.65
C GLU A 374 9.13 -17.17 11.96
N LEU A 375 9.20 -16.01 12.63
CA LEU A 375 9.81 -14.83 12.05
C LEU A 375 11.31 -15.07 11.84
N ALA A 376 11.76 -14.90 10.60
CA ALA A 376 13.16 -15.05 10.24
C ALA A 376 13.71 -13.76 9.61
N PRO A 377 15.03 -13.50 9.68
CA PRO A 377 15.66 -12.34 9.04
C PRO A 377 15.39 -12.26 7.53
N ARG A 378 15.17 -13.39 6.85
CA ARG A 378 14.82 -13.44 5.42
C ARG A 378 13.45 -12.84 5.09
N ASP A 379 12.52 -12.84 6.05
CA ASP A 379 11.16 -12.33 5.82
C ASP A 379 11.16 -10.80 5.66
N PHE A 380 12.15 -10.13 6.26
CA PHE A 380 12.42 -8.71 6.03
C PHE A 380 12.70 -8.41 4.54
N VAL A 381 13.58 -9.18 3.91
CA VAL A 381 13.95 -8.99 2.50
C VAL A 381 12.77 -9.27 1.59
N ARG A 382 12.01 -10.35 1.86
CA ARG A 382 10.79 -10.69 1.11
C ARG A 382 9.76 -9.58 1.15
N MET A 383 9.55 -8.98 2.32
CA MET A 383 8.64 -7.86 2.47
C MET A 383 9.13 -6.61 1.73
N MET A 384 10.43 -6.27 1.79
CA MET A 384 10.97 -5.14 1.03
C MET A 384 10.75 -5.30 -0.48
N LEU A 385 10.92 -6.51 -1.00
CA LEU A 385 10.65 -6.83 -2.40
C LEU A 385 9.14 -6.81 -2.73
N GLY A 386 8.27 -6.99 -1.73
CA GLY A 386 6.82 -6.94 -1.90
C GLY A 386 6.30 -5.56 -2.29
N ILE A 387 6.87 -4.48 -1.75
CA ILE A 387 6.44 -3.09 -2.01
C ILE A 387 6.42 -2.74 -3.51
N PRO A 388 7.52 -2.88 -4.27
CA PRO A 388 7.51 -2.57 -5.71
C PRO A 388 6.55 -3.49 -6.48
N THR A 389 6.44 -4.77 -6.10
CA THR A 389 5.51 -5.69 -6.78
C THR A 389 4.05 -5.28 -6.59
N GLY A 390 3.70 -4.74 -5.41
CA GLY A 390 2.39 -4.18 -5.12
C GLY A 390 2.04 -2.97 -5.96
N LEU A 391 3.00 -2.05 -6.14
CA LEU A 391 2.83 -0.87 -6.98
C LEU A 391 2.59 -1.25 -8.45
N VAL A 392 3.38 -2.20 -8.97
CA VAL A 392 3.21 -2.72 -10.32
C VAL A 392 1.84 -3.37 -10.49
N ALA A 393 1.36 -4.12 -9.48
CA ALA A 393 0.03 -4.71 -9.50
C ALA A 393 -1.07 -3.63 -9.58
N GLY A 394 -0.94 -2.52 -8.84
CA GLY A 394 -1.88 -1.40 -8.91
C GLY A 394 -1.95 -0.71 -10.27
N ILE A 395 -0.79 -0.51 -10.92
CA ILE A 395 -0.71 0.03 -12.28
C ILE A 395 -1.35 -0.94 -13.28
N ALA A 396 -1.06 -2.24 -13.16
CA ALA A 396 -1.66 -3.26 -14.01
C ALA A 396 -3.20 -3.26 -13.87
N VAL A 397 -3.73 -3.13 -12.65
CA VAL A 397 -5.17 -2.97 -12.44
C VAL A 397 -5.70 -1.72 -13.14
N GLY A 398 -5.04 -0.57 -12.97
CA GLY A 398 -5.46 0.68 -13.65
C GLY A 398 -5.42 0.61 -15.19
N LEU A 399 -4.51 -0.16 -15.76
CA LEU A 399 -4.39 -0.35 -17.21
C LEU A 399 -5.42 -1.33 -17.78
N PHE A 400 -5.64 -2.46 -17.10
CA PHE A 400 -6.47 -3.55 -17.62
C PHE A 400 -7.94 -3.48 -17.18
N LEU A 401 -8.23 -2.77 -16.09
CA LEU A 401 -9.57 -2.67 -15.51
C LEU A 401 -10.00 -1.21 -15.51
N SER A 402 -10.81 -0.83 -16.51
CA SER A 402 -11.40 0.51 -16.57
C SER A 402 -12.31 0.73 -15.34
N PRO A 403 -12.38 1.94 -14.76
CA PRO A 403 -13.26 2.23 -13.61
C PRO A 403 -14.75 1.93 -13.85
N THR A 404 -15.17 1.77 -15.11
CA THR A 404 -16.53 1.43 -15.52
C THR A 404 -16.72 -0.04 -15.90
N SER A 405 -15.65 -0.84 -15.96
CA SER A 405 -15.71 -2.21 -16.44
C SER A 405 -15.28 -3.22 -15.39
N VAL A 406 -16.22 -4.12 -15.12
CA VAL A 406 -16.09 -5.54 -14.79
C VAL A 406 -16.67 -5.88 -13.40
N PRO A 407 -17.94 -6.31 -13.32
CA PRO A 407 -18.35 -7.18 -12.23
C PRO A 407 -17.51 -8.46 -12.31
N ILE A 408 -16.52 -8.60 -11.43
CA ILE A 408 -15.79 -9.87 -11.32
C ILE A 408 -16.78 -10.89 -10.74
N GLN A 409 -17.30 -11.76 -11.59
CA GLN A 409 -18.03 -12.94 -11.16
C GLN A 409 -17.03 -13.90 -10.54
N GLY A 410 -16.89 -13.84 -9.21
CA GLY A 410 -16.11 -14.82 -8.46
C GLY A 410 -16.72 -16.21 -8.62
N SER A 411 -15.94 -17.16 -9.13
CA SER A 411 -16.28 -18.59 -9.23
C SER A 411 -16.19 -19.30 -7.87
N GLY A 412 -16.80 -18.71 -6.84
CA GLY A 412 -16.83 -19.25 -5.47
C GLY A 412 -18.26 -19.58 -5.04
N ILE A 413 -18.50 -20.84 -4.69
CA ILE A 413 -19.76 -21.35 -4.11
C ILE A 413 -19.86 -20.91 -2.64
N GLY A 414 -20.00 -19.59 -2.40
CA GLY A 414 -20.08 -19.05 -1.05
C GLY A 414 -20.56 -17.60 -1.00
N VAL A 415 -21.82 -17.42 -0.59
CA VAL A 415 -22.51 -16.29 0.09
C VAL A 415 -22.18 -14.82 -0.32
N GLY A 416 -21.48 -14.56 -1.43
CA GLY A 416 -21.21 -13.21 -1.92
C GLY A 416 -21.59 -13.06 -3.38
N GLY A 417 -22.85 -12.72 -3.64
CA GLY A 417 -23.29 -12.32 -4.98
C GLY A 417 -22.39 -11.23 -5.54
N GLN A 418 -21.96 -11.42 -6.79
CA GLN A 418 -21.47 -10.41 -7.75
C GLN A 418 -20.96 -9.11 -7.10
N LEU A 419 -19.82 -9.17 -6.39
CA LEU A 419 -19.18 -7.99 -5.81
C LEU A 419 -18.63 -7.12 -6.95
N THR A 420 -19.32 -6.02 -7.24
CA THR A 420 -18.83 -4.96 -8.14
C THR A 420 -17.77 -4.13 -7.40
N LEU A 421 -16.54 -4.64 -7.39
CA LEU A 421 -15.40 -3.88 -6.89
C LEU A 421 -15.02 -2.79 -7.89
N THR A 422 -14.80 -1.57 -7.40
CA THR A 422 -14.21 -0.49 -8.20
C THR A 422 -12.77 -0.82 -8.57
N ALA A 423 -12.22 -0.23 -9.64
CA ALA A 423 -10.81 -0.40 -10.02
C ALA A 423 -9.84 -0.12 -8.84
N SER A 424 -10.18 0.84 -7.98
CA SER A 424 -9.44 1.15 -6.74
C SER A 424 -9.50 0.04 -5.70
N GLY A 425 -10.69 -0.57 -5.51
CA GLY A 425 -10.87 -1.73 -4.64
C GLY A 425 -10.13 -2.97 -5.15
N LEU A 426 -10.12 -3.19 -6.47
CA LEU A 426 -9.30 -4.23 -7.09
C LEU A 426 -7.80 -3.94 -6.97
N GLY A 427 -7.39 -2.68 -7.12
CA GLY A 427 -6.00 -2.26 -6.90
C GLY A 427 -5.56 -2.59 -5.47
N PHE A 428 -6.39 -2.26 -4.48
CA PHE A 428 -6.16 -2.64 -3.09
C PHE A 428 -5.99 -4.16 -2.90
N LEU A 429 -6.91 -4.97 -3.44
CA LEU A 429 -6.86 -6.43 -3.33
C LEU A 429 -5.64 -7.02 -4.05
N ALA A 430 -5.31 -6.50 -5.23
CA ALA A 430 -4.13 -6.88 -6.00
C ALA A 430 -2.85 -6.54 -5.24
N GLY A 431 -2.81 -5.42 -4.53
CA GLY A 431 -1.71 -5.09 -3.63
C GLY A 431 -1.64 -6.02 -2.41
N TYR A 432 -2.78 -6.26 -1.77
CA TYR A 432 -2.89 -7.07 -0.54
C TYR A 432 -2.52 -8.55 -0.77
N ALA A 433 -2.93 -9.11 -1.90
CA ALA A 433 -2.68 -10.49 -2.30
C ALA A 433 -1.91 -10.55 -3.64
N SER A 434 -0.80 -9.80 -3.74
CA SER A 434 -0.03 -9.66 -4.98
C SER A 434 0.39 -10.99 -5.60
N GLN A 435 0.80 -11.97 -4.79
CA GLN A 435 1.14 -13.30 -5.28
C GLN A 435 -0.04 -13.96 -6.02
N SER A 436 -1.23 -13.96 -5.41
CA SER A 436 -2.44 -14.52 -6.01
C SER A 436 -2.85 -13.76 -7.28
N PHE A 437 -2.69 -12.43 -7.28
CA PHE A 437 -2.95 -11.60 -8.46
C PHE A 437 -2.02 -11.95 -9.63
N PHE A 438 -0.72 -12.10 -9.40
CA PHE A 438 0.21 -12.50 -10.46
C PHE A 438 -0.04 -13.93 -10.95
N THR A 439 -0.38 -14.87 -10.06
CA THR A 439 -0.80 -16.23 -10.48
C THR A 439 -2.06 -16.21 -11.35
N TYR A 440 -3.00 -15.30 -11.06
CA TYR A 440 -4.17 -15.09 -11.90
C TYR A 440 -3.78 -14.53 -13.28
N LEU A 441 -2.87 -13.56 -13.34
CA LEU A 441 -2.33 -13.06 -14.62
C LEU A 441 -1.60 -14.15 -15.39
N ASP A 442 -0.79 -15.00 -14.75
CA ASP A 442 -0.12 -16.13 -15.38
C ASP A 442 -1.14 -17.10 -16.01
N THR A 443 -2.28 -17.30 -15.34
CA THR A 443 -3.39 -18.11 -15.87
C THR A 443 -3.99 -17.45 -17.12
N ILE A 444 -4.24 -16.14 -17.10
CA ILE A 444 -4.72 -15.40 -18.27
C ILE A 444 -3.71 -15.49 -19.41
N ILE A 445 -2.42 -15.29 -19.13
CA ILE A 445 -1.35 -15.41 -20.13
C ILE A 445 -1.39 -16.79 -20.78
N GLY A 446 -1.56 -17.86 -19.99
CA GLY A 446 -1.71 -19.23 -20.49
C GLY A 446 -2.94 -19.44 -21.37
N THR A 447 -4.03 -18.69 -21.15
CA THR A 447 -5.24 -18.75 -21.98
C THR A 447 -5.18 -17.89 -23.25
N VAL A 448 -4.54 -16.73 -23.19
CA VAL A 448 -4.45 -15.76 -24.32
C VAL A 448 -3.30 -16.12 -25.26
N PHE A 449 -2.20 -16.60 -24.68
CA PHE A 449 -1.04 -17.12 -25.38
C PHE A 449 -0.90 -18.61 -25.06
N PRO A 450 -1.86 -19.47 -25.46
CA PRO A 450 -1.68 -20.90 -25.32
C PRO A 450 -0.43 -21.25 -26.11
N ALA A 451 0.61 -21.72 -25.42
CA ALA A 451 1.84 -22.16 -26.05
C ALA A 451 1.44 -23.18 -27.12
N GLY A 452 1.55 -22.77 -28.39
CA GLY A 452 1.06 -23.58 -29.50
C GLY A 452 1.71 -24.95 -29.44
N ALA A 453 0.89 -25.99 -29.35
CA ALA A 453 0.92 -27.21 -30.16
C ALA A 453 2.25 -27.59 -30.86
N GLN A 454 3.38 -27.54 -30.16
CA GLN A 454 4.63 -28.16 -30.57
C GLN A 454 4.83 -29.39 -29.71
N ASN A 455 4.11 -30.46 -30.08
CA ASN A 455 4.49 -31.87 -29.96
C ASN A 455 3.37 -32.79 -30.47
N ALA A 456 2.64 -32.38 -31.51
CA ALA A 456 1.93 -33.30 -32.40
C ALA A 456 2.83 -33.60 -33.62
N ALA A 457 3.98 -34.23 -33.36
CA ALA A 457 4.80 -34.87 -34.38
C ALA A 457 5.42 -36.13 -33.74
N THR A 458 4.63 -37.20 -33.79
CA THR A 458 5.02 -38.63 -33.88
C THR A 458 6.37 -39.02 -33.27
N PRO A 459 6.42 -39.81 -32.17
CA PRO A 459 7.63 -40.51 -31.81
C PRO A 459 7.94 -41.53 -32.91
N GLY A 460 8.95 -41.20 -33.71
CA GLY A 460 9.63 -42.12 -34.59
C GLY A 460 10.03 -43.36 -33.78
N GLN A 461 9.40 -44.45 -34.16
CA GLN A 461 9.65 -45.83 -33.82
C GLN A 461 11.16 -46.12 -33.85
N ARG A 462 11.84 -45.93 -32.72
CA ARG A 462 13.23 -46.35 -32.54
C ARG A 462 13.22 -47.83 -32.20
N ARG A 463 13.20 -48.60 -33.28
CA ARG A 463 13.64 -49.98 -33.45
C ARG A 463 14.51 -50.46 -32.28
N THR A 464 13.93 -51.26 -31.40
CA THR A 464 14.68 -52.05 -30.42
C THR A 464 15.49 -53.08 -31.20
N THR A 465 16.79 -52.85 -31.33
CA THR A 465 17.74 -53.82 -31.86
C THR A 465 17.81 -54.98 -30.86
N VAL A 466 17.10 -56.05 -31.18
CA VAL A 466 17.31 -57.38 -30.58
C VAL A 466 18.52 -57.98 -31.26
N THR A 467 19.65 -58.09 -30.55
CA THR A 467 20.77 -58.97 -30.92
C THR A 467 21.51 -59.36 -29.64
N VAL A 468 21.15 -60.50 -29.04
CA VAL A 468 21.81 -61.82 -29.08
C VAL A 468 22.86 -61.98 -27.97
N THR A 469 22.63 -62.93 -27.08
CA THR A 469 23.50 -64.12 -26.90
C THR A 469 22.86 -65.05 -25.88
N GLY A 470 22.35 -66.18 -26.37
CA GLY A 470 22.32 -67.41 -25.61
C GLY A 470 23.49 -68.27 -26.07
N ALA A 471 24.13 -68.99 -25.15
CA ALA A 471 24.56 -70.38 -25.28
C ALA A 471 25.42 -70.79 -24.06
N GLY A 472 25.12 -71.97 -23.53
CA GLY A 472 25.57 -72.58 -22.28
C GLY A 472 24.32 -73.04 -21.53
N ASP A 473 23.67 -74.16 -21.86
CA ASP A 473 24.14 -75.40 -22.52
C ASP A 473 23.33 -75.83 -23.76
#